data_AF-A0A849D8Q0-F1
#
_entry.id   AF-A0A849D8Q0-F1
#
_cell.length_a   1.000
_cell.length_b   1.000
_cell.length_c   1.000
_cell.angle_alpha   90.00
_cell.angle_beta   90.00
_cell.angle_gamma   90.00
#
_symmetry.space_group_name_H-M   'P 1'
#
loop_
_entity.id
_entity.type
_entity.pdbx_description
1 polymer ?
#
loop_
_entity_poly.entity_id
_entity_poly.type
_entity_poly.pdbx_seq_one_letter_code
_entity_poly.pdbx_strand_id
1 'polypeptide(L)'
;MPDPAPEWKTWLRSRFKIERRLLYTYLVVYFIWGLGMNELGKTLEIARFNYWWQVITVYLVYMVPISLLLKGLPVHMQYAYGLIAMGLLEFGGYLWETSYAYPDNLLDQLFGIRNFSLAMSLFFAAYFPLGNWGVQKVYTLIFTIQE
;
A
#
# COMPACT_ATOMS: atom_id res chain seq x y z
N MET A 1 -21.60 8.62 -34.24
CA MET A 1 -20.22 8.42 -33.76
C MET A 1 -20.30 8.17 -32.27
N PRO A 2 -19.65 7.13 -31.71
CA PRO A 2 -19.60 6.98 -30.26
C PRO A 2 -18.86 8.17 -29.65
N ASP A 3 -19.39 8.70 -28.55
CA ASP A 3 -18.83 9.81 -27.79
C ASP A 3 -17.39 9.46 -27.35
N PRO A 4 -16.38 10.35 -27.53
CA PRO A 4 -15.04 10.11 -27.00
C PRO A 4 -15.09 9.69 -25.53
N ALA A 5 -14.29 8.67 -25.18
CA ALA A 5 -14.23 8.22 -23.80
C ALA A 5 -13.81 9.39 -22.88
N PRO A 6 -14.46 9.54 -21.70
CA PRO A 6 -14.10 10.57 -20.73
C PRO A 6 -12.60 10.62 -20.44
N GLU A 7 -12.04 11.83 -20.27
CA GLU A 7 -10.60 12.06 -20.04
C GLU A 7 -10.01 11.19 -18.92
N TRP A 8 -10.74 11.05 -17.81
CA TRP A 8 -10.32 10.23 -16.67
C TRP A 8 -10.15 8.75 -17.02
N LYS A 9 -10.93 8.19 -17.96
CA LYS A 9 -10.78 6.79 -18.40
C LYS A 9 -9.49 6.60 -19.19
N THR A 10 -9.16 7.56 -20.05
CA THR A 10 -7.92 7.53 -20.83
C THR A 10 -6.70 7.68 -19.91
N TRP A 11 -6.80 8.57 -18.93
CA TRP A 11 -5.78 8.74 -17.89
C TRP A 11 -5.60 7.47 -17.03
N LEU A 12 -6.68 6.85 -16.55
CA LEU A 12 -6.58 5.59 -15.80
C LEU A 12 -5.92 4.49 -16.63
N ARG A 13 -6.36 4.32 -17.88
CA ARG A 13 -5.80 3.31 -18.78
C ARG A 13 -4.31 3.53 -19.02
N SER A 14 -3.82 4.77 -19.07
CA SER A 14 -2.39 5.03 -19.26
C SER A 14 -1.57 4.60 -18.03
N ARG A 15 -2.11 4.73 -16.81
CA ARG A 15 -1.43 4.31 -15.57
C ARG A 15 -1.20 2.80 -15.47
N PHE A 16 -2.14 2.01 -15.97
CA PHE A 16 -2.03 0.54 -15.97
C PHE A 16 -1.31 -0.04 -17.20
N LYS A 17 -1.00 0.79 -18.20
CA LYS A 17 -0.13 0.41 -19.32
C LYS A 17 1.33 0.47 -18.88
N ILE A 18 1.77 -0.56 -18.18
CA ILE A 18 3.15 -0.68 -17.70
C ILE A 18 3.85 -1.89 -18.30
N GLU A 19 5.17 -1.82 -18.33
CA GLU A 19 6.02 -2.94 -18.72
C GLU A 19 5.86 -4.11 -17.73
N ARG A 20 5.86 -5.34 -18.26
CA ARG A 20 5.70 -6.56 -17.45
C ARG A 20 6.79 -6.69 -16.38
N ARG A 21 8.05 -6.37 -16.71
CA ARG A 21 9.17 -6.42 -15.77
C ARG A 21 8.92 -5.52 -14.57
N LEU A 22 8.46 -4.30 -14.82
CA LEU A 22 8.12 -3.34 -13.78
C LEU A 22 6.97 -3.86 -12.90
N LEU A 23 5.90 -4.41 -13.50
CA LEU A 23 4.81 -5.02 -12.74
C LEU A 23 5.31 -6.13 -11.82
N TYR A 24 6.19 -7.02 -12.31
CA TYR A 24 6.77 -8.07 -11.47
C TYR A 24 7.59 -7.48 -10.32
N THR A 25 8.35 -6.41 -10.54
CA THR A 25 9.06 -5.72 -9.45
C THR A 25 8.10 -5.17 -8.41
N TYR A 26 6.97 -4.56 -8.82
CA TYR A 26 5.92 -4.14 -7.89
C TYR A 26 5.43 -5.32 -7.04
N LEU A 27 5.05 -6.42 -7.69
CA LEU A 27 4.51 -7.59 -6.99
C LEU A 27 5.51 -8.17 -5.99
N VAL A 28 6.77 -8.35 -6.39
CA VAL A 28 7.80 -8.93 -5.52
C VAL A 28 8.12 -8.00 -4.34
N VAL A 29 8.35 -6.71 -4.60
CA VAL A 29 8.68 -5.75 -3.55
C VAL A 29 7.53 -5.63 -2.54
N TYR A 30 6.30 -5.47 -3.01
CA TYR A 30 5.14 -5.37 -2.11
C TYR A 30 4.87 -6.67 -1.35
N PHE A 31 5.11 -7.83 -1.97
CA PHE A 31 4.93 -9.10 -1.29
C PHE A 31 5.93 -9.29 -0.15
N ILE A 32 7.22 -9.05 -0.42
CA ILE A 32 8.28 -9.15 0.59
C ILE A 32 8.04 -8.14 1.71
N TRP A 33 7.71 -6.91 1.35
CA TRP A 33 7.36 -5.87 2.32
C TRP A 33 6.18 -6.30 3.18
N GLY A 34 5.12 -6.83 2.56
CA GLY A 34 3.92 -7.26 3.26
C GLY A 34 4.15 -8.40 4.24
N LEU A 35 4.95 -9.39 3.86
CA LEU A 35 5.37 -10.45 4.77
C LEU A 35 6.17 -9.89 5.95
N GLY A 36 7.15 -9.03 5.67
CA GLY A 36 7.97 -8.40 6.71
C GLY A 36 7.15 -7.58 7.70
N MET A 37 6.21 -6.78 7.20
CA MET A 37 5.38 -5.93 8.06
C MET A 37 4.33 -6.70 8.84
N ASN A 38 3.78 -7.77 8.27
CA ASN A 38 2.88 -8.65 8.99
C ASN A 38 3.59 -9.34 10.16
N GLU A 39 4.81 -9.84 9.94
CA GLU A 39 5.59 -10.45 11.02
C GLU A 39 6.09 -9.42 12.04
N LEU A 40 6.48 -8.23 11.60
CA LEU A 40 6.85 -7.14 12.51
C LEU A 40 5.67 -6.69 13.37
N GLY A 41 4.48 -6.55 12.77
CA GLY A 41 3.25 -6.20 13.49
C GLY A 41 2.87 -7.21 14.57
N LYS A 42 3.03 -8.51 14.29
CA LYS A 42 2.84 -9.57 15.30
C LYS A 42 3.93 -9.57 16.36
N THR A 43 5.20 -9.46 15.95
CA THR A 43 6.37 -9.52 16.86
C THR A 43 6.37 -8.38 17.85
N LEU A 44 6.00 -7.19 17.40
CA LEU A 44 5.88 -6.00 18.25
C LEU A 44 4.48 -5.88 18.90
N GLU A 45 3.61 -6.88 18.68
CA GLU A 45 2.24 -6.90 19.20
C GLU A 45 1.49 -5.59 18.93
N ILE A 46 1.54 -5.09 17.68
CA ILE A 46 0.82 -3.87 17.26
C ILE A 46 -0.52 -4.26 16.66
N ALA A 47 -0.49 -5.00 15.55
CA ALA A 47 -1.67 -5.50 14.86
C ALA A 47 -1.37 -6.81 14.15
N ARG A 48 -2.43 -7.59 13.89
CA ARG A 48 -2.37 -8.81 13.10
C ARG A 48 -3.58 -8.95 12.19
N PHE A 49 -3.37 -9.55 11.02
CA PHE A 49 -4.47 -10.05 10.21
C PHE A 49 -5.10 -11.30 10.85
N ASN A 50 -6.37 -11.53 10.54
CA ASN A 50 -7.09 -12.73 10.96
C ASN A 50 -6.54 -13.99 10.24
N TYR A 51 -6.21 -13.86 8.96
CA TYR A 51 -5.69 -14.91 8.09
C TYR A 51 -4.42 -14.48 7.35
N TRP A 52 -3.48 -15.41 7.18
CA TRP A 52 -2.20 -15.14 6.51
C TRP A 52 -2.34 -14.68 5.05
N TRP A 53 -3.35 -15.19 4.33
CA TRP A 53 -3.57 -14.87 2.91
C TRP A 53 -3.97 -13.41 2.70
N GLN A 54 -4.43 -12.72 3.75
CA GLN A 54 -4.79 -11.30 3.66
C GLN A 54 -3.60 -10.41 3.30
N VAL A 55 -2.37 -10.87 3.57
CA VAL A 55 -1.16 -10.20 3.08
C VAL A 55 -1.19 -10.07 1.55
N ILE A 56 -1.65 -11.10 0.83
CA ILE A 56 -1.78 -11.06 -0.64
C ILE A 56 -2.85 -10.05 -1.05
N THR A 57 -4.02 -10.09 -0.41
CA THR A 57 -5.14 -9.19 -0.76
C THR A 57 -4.78 -7.74 -0.49
N VAL A 58 -4.20 -7.43 0.66
CA VAL A 58 -3.82 -6.07 1.05
C VAL A 58 -2.65 -5.58 0.21
N TYR A 59 -1.52 -6.29 0.24
CA TYR A 59 -0.31 -5.75 -0.37
C TYR A 59 -0.30 -5.86 -1.89
N LEU A 60 -0.86 -6.92 -2.47
CA LEU A 60 -0.82 -7.13 -3.91
C LEU A 60 -2.10 -6.65 -4.59
N VAL A 61 -3.27 -7.07 -4.13
CA VAL A 61 -4.53 -6.75 -4.82
C VAL A 61 -4.97 -5.32 -4.55
N TYR A 62 -4.76 -4.80 -3.35
CA TYR A 62 -5.18 -3.46 -2.96
C TYR A 62 -4.08 -2.41 -3.19
N MET A 63 -2.91 -2.59 -2.57
CA MET A 63 -1.88 -1.54 -2.55
C MET A 63 -1.14 -1.39 -3.89
N VAL A 64 -0.82 -2.46 -4.62
CA VAL A 64 -0.10 -2.34 -5.92
C VAL A 64 -0.89 -1.52 -6.94
N PRO A 65 -2.19 -1.78 -7.21
CA PRO A 65 -2.95 -0.95 -8.16
C PRO A 65 -3.00 0.52 -7.77
N ILE A 66 -3.14 0.82 -6.48
CA ILE A 66 -3.13 2.19 -5.97
C ILE A 66 -1.74 2.81 -6.15
N SER A 67 -0.67 2.08 -5.85
CA SER A 67 0.68 2.57 -6.08
C SER A 67 0.97 2.87 -7.55
N LEU A 68 0.52 2.00 -8.46
CA LEU A 68 0.60 2.22 -9.91
C LEU A 68 -0.19 3.46 -10.35
N LEU A 69 -1.38 3.66 -9.78
CA LEU A 69 -2.19 4.84 -10.03
C LEU A 69 -1.48 6.13 -9.61
N LEU A 70 -0.81 6.08 -8.45
CA LEU A 70 -0.09 7.21 -7.85
C LEU A 70 1.33 7.42 -8.41
N LYS A 71 1.85 6.44 -9.15
CA LYS A 71 3.21 6.46 -9.69
C LYS A 71 3.45 7.72 -10.53
N GLY A 72 4.57 8.40 -10.28
CA GLY A 72 4.99 9.59 -11.04
C GLY A 72 4.29 10.89 -10.61
N LEU A 73 3.42 10.85 -9.59
CA LEU A 73 2.99 12.07 -8.90
C LEU A 73 4.04 12.54 -7.89
N PRO A 74 4.04 13.83 -7.48
CA PRO A 74 4.85 14.31 -6.38
C PRO A 74 4.60 13.54 -5.07
N VAL A 75 5.63 13.39 -4.24
CA VAL A 75 5.59 12.61 -2.98
C VAL A 75 4.42 13.01 -2.08
N HIS A 76 4.18 14.31 -1.89
CA HIS A 76 3.08 14.81 -1.06
C HIS A 76 1.70 14.42 -1.61
N MET A 77 1.53 14.34 -2.93
CA MET A 77 0.28 13.88 -3.55
C MET A 77 0.10 12.38 -3.39
N GLN A 78 1.17 11.60 -3.56
CA GLN A 78 1.11 10.16 -3.32
C GLN A 78 0.72 9.87 -1.86
N TYR A 79 1.28 10.62 -0.92
CA TYR A 79 0.91 10.51 0.49
C TYR A 79 -0.55 10.92 0.73
N ALA A 80 -0.98 12.08 0.24
CA ALA A 80 -2.34 12.58 0.46
C ALA A 80 -3.42 11.66 -0.14
N TYR A 81 -3.24 11.18 -1.36
CA TYR A 81 -4.16 10.22 -1.97
C TYR A 81 -4.04 8.83 -1.35
N GLY A 82 -2.83 8.47 -0.92
CA GLY A 82 -2.57 7.26 -0.14
C GLY A 82 -3.29 7.24 1.20
N LEU A 83 -3.45 8.40 1.87
CA LEU A 83 -4.23 8.52 3.11
C LEU A 83 -5.69 8.15 2.90
N ILE A 84 -6.29 8.54 1.77
CA ILE A 84 -7.67 8.17 1.46
C ILE A 84 -7.79 6.64 1.33
N ALA A 85 -6.86 6.03 0.58
CA ALA A 85 -6.82 4.58 0.43
C ALA A 85 -6.62 3.86 1.77
N MET A 86 -5.59 4.24 2.54
CA MET A 86 -5.32 3.61 3.83
C MET A 86 -6.43 3.85 4.85
N GLY A 87 -7.01 5.05 4.87
CA GLY A 87 -8.14 5.34 5.74
C GLY A 87 -9.30 4.38 5.51
N LEU A 88 -9.65 4.11 4.25
CA LEU A 88 -10.67 3.12 3.91
C LEU A 88 -10.26 1.69 4.27
N LEU A 89 -8.99 1.33 4.03
CA LEU A 89 -8.49 -0.01 4.31
C LEU A 89 -8.44 -0.30 5.81
N GLU A 90 -7.86 0.61 6.61
CA GLU A 90 -7.75 0.45 8.06
C GLU A 90 -9.14 0.49 8.70
N PHE A 91 -9.98 1.47 8.33
CA PHE A 91 -11.35 1.54 8.83
C PHE A 91 -12.13 0.25 8.53
N GLY A 92 -12.11 -0.21 7.27
CA GLY A 92 -12.77 -1.46 6.88
C GLY A 92 -12.16 -2.68 7.58
N GLY A 93 -10.84 -2.71 7.70
CA GLY A 93 -10.07 -3.78 8.32
C GLY A 93 -10.57 -4.11 9.73
N TYR A 94 -10.70 -3.07 10.56
CA TYR A 94 -11.20 -3.21 11.94
C TYR A 94 -12.73 -3.33 12.00
N LEU A 95 -13.47 -2.61 11.14
CA LEU A 95 -14.93 -2.68 11.11
C LEU A 95 -15.44 -4.09 10.80
N TRP A 96 -14.79 -4.80 9.86
CA TRP A 96 -15.14 -6.17 9.48
C TRP A 96 -14.31 -7.23 10.21
N GLU A 97 -13.54 -6.86 11.23
CA GLU A 97 -12.74 -7.77 12.04
C GLU A 97 -11.80 -8.67 11.20
N THR A 98 -11.29 -8.10 10.11
CA THR A 98 -10.30 -8.76 9.26
C THR A 98 -8.87 -8.41 9.69
N SER A 99 -8.72 -7.38 10.52
CA SER A 99 -7.50 -6.99 11.22
C SER A 99 -7.81 -6.70 12.68
N TYR A 100 -6.91 -7.05 13.58
CA TYR A 100 -7.06 -6.84 15.02
C TYR A 100 -5.84 -6.10 15.58
N ALA A 101 -6.10 -5.07 16.38
CA ALA A 101 -5.10 -4.46 17.25
C ALA A 101 -4.88 -5.35 18.47
N TYR A 102 -3.62 -5.50 18.89
CA TYR A 102 -3.34 -6.17 20.16
C TYR A 102 -3.72 -5.25 21.33
N PRO A 103 -4.24 -5.80 22.45
CA PRO A 103 -4.53 -5.00 23.63
C PRO A 103 -3.23 -4.43 24.21
N ASP A 104 -3.30 -3.22 24.76
CA ASP A 104 -2.17 -2.53 25.39
C ASP A 104 -0.92 -2.39 24.49
N ASN A 105 -1.11 -2.34 23.17
CA ASN A 105 -0.01 -2.16 22.22
C ASN A 105 0.66 -0.78 22.37
N LEU A 106 1.85 -0.62 21.79
CA LEU A 106 2.63 0.61 21.90
C LEU A 106 1.88 1.86 21.43
N LEU A 107 1.08 1.77 20.37
CA LEU A 107 0.31 2.91 19.86
C LEU A 107 -0.84 3.28 20.80
N ASP A 108 -1.50 2.28 21.41
CA ASP A 108 -2.52 2.51 22.43
C ASP A 108 -1.94 3.19 23.66
N GLN A 109 -0.73 2.80 24.09
CA GLN A 109 -0.05 3.43 25.23
C GLN A 109 0.37 4.88 24.95
N LEU A 110 0.85 5.16 23.74
CA LEU A 110 1.36 6.49 23.37
C LEU A 110 0.25 7.47 22.99
N PHE A 111 -0.78 7.02 22.28
CA PHE A 111 -1.81 7.88 21.68
C PHE A 111 -3.23 7.58 22.19
N GLY A 112 -3.42 6.50 22.94
CA GLY A 112 -4.74 6.04 23.38
C GLY A 112 -5.45 5.18 22.33
N ILE A 113 -6.26 4.23 22.80
CA ILE A 113 -6.97 3.25 21.97
C ILE A 113 -7.85 3.87 20.86
N ARG A 114 -8.37 5.08 21.07
CA ARG A 114 -9.22 5.78 20.08
C ARG A 114 -8.45 6.28 18.85
N ASN A 115 -7.12 6.39 18.95
CA ASN A 115 -6.28 6.94 17.90
C ASN A 115 -5.54 5.86 17.08
N PHE A 116 -5.71 4.58 17.42
CA PHE A 116 -4.99 3.48 16.80
C PHE A 116 -5.13 3.44 15.26
N SER A 117 -6.37 3.30 14.76
CA SER A 117 -6.62 3.19 13.31
C SER A 117 -6.23 4.46 12.54
N LEU A 118 -6.29 5.63 13.19
CA LEU A 118 -5.81 6.89 12.61
C LEU A 118 -4.28 6.88 12.49
N ALA A 119 -3.57 6.51 13.55
CA ALA A 119 -2.11 6.40 13.54
C ALA A 119 -1.63 5.39 12.47
N MET A 120 -2.30 4.24 12.36
CA MET A 120 -2.02 3.24 11.34
C MET A 120 -2.27 3.77 9.92
N SER A 121 -3.38 4.49 9.71
CA SER A 121 -3.67 5.12 8.41
C SER A 121 -2.60 6.14 8.01
N LEU A 122 -2.20 6.99 8.96
CA LEU A 122 -1.16 8.01 8.76
C LEU A 122 0.21 7.39 8.42
N PHE A 123 0.56 6.32 9.12
CA PHE A 123 1.79 5.58 8.93
C PHE A 123 1.82 4.87 7.57
N PHE A 124 0.81 4.03 7.29
CA PHE A 124 0.80 3.22 6.08
C PHE A 124 0.57 4.03 4.81
N ALA A 125 0.00 5.24 4.88
CA ALA A 125 -0.09 6.11 3.70
C ALA A 125 1.30 6.47 3.14
N ALA A 126 2.34 6.46 3.98
CA ALA A 126 3.72 6.64 3.54
C ALA A 126 4.22 5.47 2.66
N TYR A 127 3.54 4.32 2.65
CA TYR A 127 3.96 3.16 1.86
C TYR A 127 3.81 3.39 0.38
N PHE A 128 2.90 4.24 -0.07
CA PHE A 128 2.76 4.55 -1.49
C PHE A 128 3.99 5.30 -2.04
N PRO A 129 4.39 6.47 -1.48
CA PRO A 129 5.61 7.12 -1.93
C PRO A 129 6.87 6.28 -1.69
N LEU A 130 7.00 5.63 -0.53
CA LEU A 130 8.17 4.80 -0.23
C LEU A 130 8.25 3.55 -1.11
N GLY A 131 7.13 2.89 -1.34
CA GLY A 131 7.03 1.69 -2.17
C GLY A 131 7.26 2.01 -3.64
N ASN A 132 6.70 3.12 -4.17
CA ASN A 132 7.00 3.57 -5.52
C ASN A 132 8.48 3.91 -5.70
N TRP A 133 9.08 4.59 -4.72
CA TRP A 133 10.52 4.86 -4.71
C TRP A 133 11.35 3.57 -4.65
N GLY A 134 11.02 2.66 -3.74
CA GLY A 134 11.71 1.38 -3.55
C GLY A 134 11.63 0.50 -4.78
N VAL A 135 10.45 0.37 -5.39
CA VAL A 135 10.27 -0.35 -6.66
C VAL A 135 11.13 0.26 -7.75
N GLN A 136 11.15 1.59 -7.90
CA GLN A 136 11.97 2.24 -8.91
C GLN A 136 13.47 1.96 -8.70
N LYS A 137 13.93 1.99 -7.45
CA LYS A 137 15.32 1.66 -7.10
C LYS A 137 15.68 0.22 -7.43
N VAL A 138 14.84 -0.74 -7.03
CA VAL A 138 15.03 -2.17 -7.34
C VAL A 138 14.98 -2.42 -8.84
N TYR A 139 14.04 -1.81 -9.54
CA TYR A 139 13.89 -1.95 -10.99
C TYR A 139 15.14 -1.47 -11.73
N THR A 140 15.62 -0.26 -11.42
CA THR A 140 16.83 0.29 -12.03
C THR A 140 18.08 -0.52 -11.68
N LEU A 141 18.19 -1.00 -10.44
CA LEU A 141 19.31 -1.85 -10.01
C LEU A 141 19.38 -3.16 -10.80
N ILE A 142 18.24 -3.82 -11.04
CA ILE A 142 18.21 -5.15 -11.68
C ILE A 142 18.27 -5.05 -13.19
N PHE A 143 17.50 -4.13 -13.80
CA PHE A 143 17.25 -4.14 -15.24
C PHE A 143 17.96 -3.03 -16.01
N THR A 144 18.38 -1.95 -15.37
CA THR A 144 19.09 -0.84 -16.05
C THR A 144 20.61 -0.98 -15.99
N ILE A 145 21.16 -1.76 -15.04
CA ILE A 145 22.60 -2.04 -14.97
C ILE A 145 23.05 -3.08 -16.03
N GLN A 146 22.11 -3.76 -16.69
CA GLN A 146 22.38 -4.82 -17.66
C GLN A 146 22.42 -4.37 -19.13
N GLU A 147 22.30 -3.06 -19.41
CA GLU A 147 22.53 -2.44 -20.72
C GLU A 147 23.81 -1.60 -20.71
#